data_AF-A0A3E0WN61-F1
#
_entry.id   AF-A0A3E0WN61-F1
#
_cell.length_a   1.000
_cell.length_b   1.000
_cell.length_c   1.000
_cell.angle_alpha   90.00
_cell.angle_beta   90.00
_cell.angle_gamma   90.00
#
_symmetry.space_group_name_H-M   'P 1'
#
loop_
_entity.id
_entity.type
_entity.pdbx_description
1 polymer ?
#
loop_
_entity_poly.entity_id
_entity_poly.type
_entity_poly.pdbx_seq_one_letter_code
_entity_poly.pdbx_strand_id
1 'polypeptide(L)'
;MLKTRNDFQNEDEYRKYTKSGDFLCQYVWKGKSRDQIIYDMALPNYEQAHLDEAMKNCDILNEHLGVELDRMILYLIDKNAPEDDFDPDEVLYIKRKQ
;
A
#
# COMPACT_ATOMS: atom_id res chain seq x y z
N MET A 1 7.40 18.58 -9.86
CA MET A 1 6.67 17.88 -10.94
C MET A 1 6.83 16.40 -10.66
N LEU A 2 5.72 15.65 -10.55
CA LEU A 2 5.78 14.21 -10.33
C LEU A 2 6.41 13.53 -11.54
N LYS A 3 7.40 12.66 -11.30
CA LYS A 3 7.89 11.72 -12.31
C LYS A 3 6.81 10.69 -12.62
N THR A 4 6.83 10.17 -13.83
CA THR A 4 5.91 9.20 -14.41
C THR A 4 6.66 7.91 -14.76
N ARG A 5 5.94 6.86 -15.16
CA ARG A 5 6.53 5.57 -15.56
C ARG A 5 7.68 5.69 -16.56
N ASN A 6 7.60 6.65 -17.48
CA ASN A 6 8.57 6.85 -18.57
C ASN A 6 9.91 7.48 -18.09
N ASP A 7 9.97 7.98 -16.86
CA ASP A 7 11.17 8.61 -16.29
C ASP A 7 12.15 7.59 -15.65
N PHE A 8 11.84 6.30 -15.71
CA PHE A 8 12.59 5.23 -15.05
C PHE A 8 12.96 4.12 -16.03
N GLN A 9 14.13 3.51 -15.84
CA GLN A 9 14.66 2.51 -16.78
C GLN A 9 13.94 1.16 -16.66
N ASN A 10 13.48 0.81 -15.46
CA ASN A 10 12.82 -0.46 -15.17
C ASN A 10 11.63 -0.27 -14.22
N GLU A 11 10.82 -1.32 -14.05
CA GLU A 11 9.60 -1.26 -13.22
C GLU A 11 9.90 -1.17 -11.74
N ASP A 12 10.96 -1.82 -11.27
CA ASP A 12 11.33 -1.85 -9.86
C ASP A 12 11.72 -0.46 -9.34
N GLU A 13 12.48 0.31 -10.14
CA GLU A 13 12.83 1.69 -9.81
C GLU A 13 11.61 2.59 -9.73
N TYR A 14 10.67 2.44 -10.68
CA TYR A 14 9.43 3.18 -10.67
C TYR A 14 8.59 2.83 -9.44
N ARG A 15 8.45 1.53 -9.13
CA ARG A 15 7.72 1.05 -7.94
C ARG A 15 8.33 1.56 -6.63
N LYS A 16 9.66 1.61 -6.53
CA LYS A 16 10.34 2.23 -5.36
C LYS A 16 10.03 3.71 -5.25
N TYR A 17 9.98 4.42 -6.38
CA TYR A 17 9.63 5.84 -6.39
C TYR A 17 8.16 6.09 -6.01
N THR A 18 7.22 5.27 -6.48
CA THR A 18 5.79 5.44 -6.14
C THR A 18 5.50 5.20 -4.65
N LYS A 19 6.39 4.52 -3.93
CA LYS A 19 6.34 4.36 -2.46
C LYS A 19 7.10 5.45 -1.68
N SER A 20 7.73 6.41 -2.37
CA SER A 20 8.44 7.51 -1.71
C SER A 20 7.47 8.56 -1.16
N GLY A 21 7.87 9.25 -0.09
CA GLY A 21 7.11 10.38 0.45
C GLY A 21 6.90 11.50 -0.58
N ASP A 22 7.90 11.77 -1.42
CA ASP A 22 7.82 12.77 -2.49
C ASP A 22 6.66 12.50 -3.44
N PHE A 23 6.48 11.24 -3.84
CA PHE A 23 5.36 10.85 -4.68
C PHE A 23 4.05 10.85 -3.89
N LEU A 24 3.99 10.13 -2.76
CA LEU A 24 2.76 9.89 -2.02
C LEU A 24 2.10 11.16 -1.46
N CYS A 25 2.90 12.17 -1.08
CA CYS A 25 2.39 13.44 -0.58
C CYS A 25 1.96 14.42 -1.69
N GLN A 26 2.33 14.17 -2.94
CA GLN A 26 1.98 15.02 -4.09
C GLN A 26 0.94 14.36 -5.01
N TYR A 27 0.86 13.03 -5.01
CA TYR A 27 -0.07 12.27 -5.82
C TYR A 27 -1.50 12.46 -5.29
N VAL A 28 -2.42 12.90 -6.15
CA VAL A 28 -3.86 12.99 -5.86
C VAL A 28 -4.57 11.92 -6.67
N TRP A 29 -5.32 11.05 -6.00
CA TRP A 29 -6.03 9.94 -6.65
C TRP A 29 -7.49 10.28 -6.99
N LYS A 30 -8.06 11.32 -6.37
CA LYS A 30 -9.45 11.74 -6.61
C LYS A 30 -9.74 11.98 -8.09
N GLY A 31 -10.80 11.36 -8.59
CA GLY A 31 -11.24 11.47 -9.98
C GLY A 31 -10.48 10.59 -10.97
N LYS A 32 -9.50 9.80 -10.51
CA LYS A 32 -8.82 8.81 -11.34
C LYS A 32 -9.57 7.48 -11.32
N SER A 33 -9.48 6.74 -12.42
CA SER A 33 -9.98 5.37 -12.48
C SER A 33 -9.06 4.42 -11.70
N ARG A 34 -9.61 3.26 -11.33
CA ARG A 34 -8.86 2.15 -10.74
C ARG A 34 -7.61 1.82 -11.54
N ASP A 35 -7.75 1.63 -12.85
CA ASP A 35 -6.62 1.27 -13.74
C ASP A 35 -5.55 2.37 -13.79
N GLN A 36 -5.96 3.64 -13.76
CA GLN A 36 -5.02 4.76 -13.71
C GLN A 36 -4.24 4.77 -12.40
N ILE A 37 -4.90 4.50 -11.27
CA ILE A 37 -4.25 4.43 -9.96
C ILE A 37 -3.27 3.26 -9.91
N ILE A 38 -3.66 2.08 -10.40
CA ILE A 38 -2.79 0.90 -10.48
C ILE A 38 -1.52 1.23 -11.29
N TYR A 39 -1.69 1.86 -12.45
CA TYR A 39 -0.58 2.26 -13.31
C TYR A 39 0.30 3.34 -12.67
N ASP A 40 -0.30 4.39 -12.12
CA ASP A 40 0.40 5.53 -11.54
C ASP A 40 1.16 5.16 -10.27
N MET A 41 0.58 4.34 -9.40
CA MET A 41 1.18 3.94 -8.12
C MET A 41 1.99 2.64 -8.23
N ALA A 42 2.01 2.00 -9.40
CA ALA A 42 2.66 0.72 -9.64
C ALA A 42 2.26 -0.37 -8.63
N LEU A 43 0.95 -0.46 -8.34
CA LEU A 43 0.44 -1.35 -7.29
C LEU A 43 0.64 -2.83 -7.68
N PRO A 44 1.30 -3.66 -6.86
CA PRO A 44 1.36 -5.10 -7.06
C PRO A 44 -0.01 -5.75 -6.84
N ASN A 45 -0.21 -6.94 -7.41
CA ASN A 45 -1.50 -7.66 -7.40
C ASN A 45 -2.12 -7.81 -6.00
N TYR A 46 -1.30 -8.04 -4.97
CA TYR A 46 -1.79 -8.19 -3.60
C TYR A 46 -2.34 -6.87 -3.03
N GLU A 47 -1.81 -5.71 -3.43
CA GLU A 47 -2.36 -4.39 -3.07
C GLU A 47 -3.62 -4.07 -3.88
N GLN A 48 -3.62 -4.42 -5.17
CA GLN A 48 -4.76 -4.18 -6.06
C GLN A 48 -6.05 -4.86 -5.53
N ALA A 49 -5.93 -6.01 -4.86
CA ALA A 49 -7.06 -6.71 -4.26
C ALA A 49 -7.84 -5.85 -3.25
N HIS A 50 -7.19 -4.86 -2.62
CA HIS A 50 -7.78 -4.01 -1.60
C HIS A 50 -8.09 -2.58 -2.08
N LEU A 51 -7.72 -2.24 -3.33
CA LEU A 51 -7.81 -0.87 -3.84
C LEU A 51 -9.22 -0.30 -3.84
N ASP A 52 -10.24 -1.06 -4.24
CA ASP A 52 -11.62 -0.54 -4.33
C ASP A 52 -12.19 -0.22 -2.93
N GLU A 53 -11.92 -1.09 -1.96
CA GLU A 53 -12.32 -0.85 -0.57
C GLU A 53 -11.53 0.31 0.03
N ALA A 54 -10.24 0.42 -0.28
CA ALA A 54 -9.41 1.53 0.19
C ALA A 54 -9.90 2.87 -0.35
N MET A 55 -10.17 2.97 -1.67
CA MET A 55 -10.72 4.19 -2.29
C MET A 55 -12.04 4.60 -1.63
N LYS A 56 -12.96 3.64 -1.43
CA LYS A 56 -14.24 3.90 -0.76
C LYS A 56 -14.07 4.44 0.66
N ASN A 57 -13.16 3.86 1.44
CA ASN A 57 -12.90 4.30 2.81
C ASN A 57 -12.27 5.69 2.85
N CYS A 58 -11.28 5.95 1.99
CA CYS A 58 -10.67 7.27 1.88
C CYS A 58 -11.66 8.35 1.40
N ASP A 59 -12.57 8.02 0.47
CA ASP A 59 -13.66 8.93 0.05
C ASP A 59 -14.56 9.34 1.22
N ILE A 60 -14.91 8.39 2.10
CA ILE A 60 -15.72 8.64 3.31
C ILE A 60 -14.97 9.58 4.28
N LEU A 61 -13.65 9.39 4.42
CA LEU A 61 -12.79 10.21 5.28
C LEU A 61 -12.40 11.55 4.65
N ASN A 62 -12.78 11.78 3.39
CA ASN A 62 -12.34 12.92 2.58
C ASN A 62 -10.81 13.03 2.43
N GLU A 63 -10.16 11.88 2.34
CA GLU A 63 -8.72 11.69 2.13
C GLU A 63 -8.46 11.36 0.66
N HIS A 64 -7.65 12.15 -0.03
CA HIS A 64 -7.50 12.12 -1.51
C HIS A 64 -6.05 12.06 -2.00
N LEU A 65 -5.07 11.98 -1.10
CA LEU A 65 -3.65 11.87 -1.38
C LEU A 65 -3.19 10.42 -1.48
N GLY A 66 -2.11 10.19 -2.22
CA GLY A 66 -1.50 8.88 -2.39
C GLY A 66 -1.09 8.26 -1.05
N VAL A 67 -0.58 9.06 -0.10
CA VAL A 67 -0.18 8.58 1.22
C VAL A 67 -1.35 8.02 2.03
N GLU A 68 -2.55 8.59 1.89
CA GLU A 68 -3.74 8.13 2.61
C GLU A 68 -4.23 6.81 2.00
N LEU A 69 -4.28 6.75 0.67
CA LEU A 69 -4.66 5.54 -0.05
C LEU A 69 -3.70 4.38 0.20
N ASP A 70 -2.38 4.64 0.17
CA ASP A 70 -1.35 3.64 0.44
C ASP A 70 -1.48 3.05 1.85
N ARG A 71 -1.67 3.92 2.86
CA ARG A 71 -1.90 3.48 4.24
C ARG A 71 -3.18 2.67 4.39
N MET A 72 -4.26 3.06 3.72
CA MET A 72 -5.53 2.34 3.78
C MET A 72 -5.40 0.94 3.14
N ILE A 73 -4.69 0.82 2.02
CA ILE A 73 -4.40 -0.47 1.39
C ILE A 73 -3.63 -1.37 2.35
N LEU A 74 -2.56 -0.86 2.98
CA LEU A 74 -1.76 -1.63 3.95
C LEU A 74 -2.59 -2.04 5.16
N TYR A 75 -3.41 -1.14 5.70
CA TYR A 75 -4.32 -1.45 6.80
C TYR A 75 -5.30 -2.57 6.44
N LEU A 76 -5.86 -2.56 5.22
CA LEU A 76 -6.77 -3.62 4.77
C LEU A 76 -6.05 -4.95 4.54
N ILE A 77 -4.79 -4.93 4.10
CA ILE A 77 -3.97 -6.15 4.01
C ILE A 77 -3.80 -6.75 5.41
N ASP A 78 -3.36 -5.95 6.38
CA ASP A 78 -3.14 -6.43 7.76
C ASP A 78 -4.44 -6.91 8.41
N LYS A 79 -5.54 -6.17 8.23
CA LYS A 79 -6.85 -6.52 8.78
C LYS A 79 -7.42 -7.81 8.19
N ASN A 80 -7.16 -8.08 6.90
CA ASN A 80 -7.64 -9.27 6.21
C ASN A 80 -6.60 -10.39 6.19
N ALA A 81 -5.42 -10.18 6.79
CA ALA A 81 -4.50 -11.26 7.02
C ALA A 81 -5.20 -12.30 7.90
N PRO A 82 -5.09 -13.60 7.57
CA PRO A 82 -5.56 -14.64 8.48
C PRO A 82 -4.95 -14.37 9.86
N GLU A 83 -5.74 -14.54 10.92
CA GLU A 83 -5.18 -14.54 12.28
C GLU A 83 -4.01 -15.51 12.29
N ASP A 84 -2.87 -15.04 12.79
CA ASP A 84 -1.67 -15.86 12.95
C ASP A 84 -2.11 -17.17 13.61
N ASP A 85 -1.76 -18.32 13.03
CA ASP A 85 -1.96 -19.64 13.62
C ASP A 85 -0.99 -19.78 14.82
N PHE A 86 -1.09 -18.85 15.77
CA PHE A 86 -0.30 -18.84 16.98
C PHE A 86 -0.69 -20.08 17.78
N ASP A 87 0.11 -21.12 17.62
CA ASP A 87 0.04 -22.30 18.46
C ASP A 87 0.89 -22.05 19.72
N PRO A 88 0.25 -21.84 20.89
CA PRO A 88 0.98 -21.69 22.14
C PRO A 88 1.82 -22.92 22.49
N ASP A 89 1.52 -24.10 21.94
CA ASP A 89 2.28 -25.34 22.15
C ASP A 89 3.58 -25.38 21.31
N GLU A 90 3.73 -24.54 20.28
CA GLU A 90 4.96 -24.40 19.48
C GLU A 90 5.93 -23.33 20.04
N VAL A 91 5.58 -22.66 21.14
CA VAL A 91 6.39 -21.57 21.72
C VAL A 91 7.63 -22.11 22.44
N LEU A 92 8.81 -21.91 21.85
CA LEU A 92 10.10 -22.21 22.48
C LEU A 92 10.54 -21.10 23.46
N TYR A 93 10.38 -21.34 24.76
CA TYR A 93 10.89 -20.44 25.81
C TYR A 93 12.40 -20.59 26.01
N ILE A 94 13.19 -19.58 25.60
CA ILE A 94 14.62 -19.52 25.91
C ILE A 94 14.83 -18.84 27.27
N LYS A 95 15.18 -19.62 28.29
CA LYS A 95 15.66 -19.09 29.57
C LYS A 95 17.02 -18.42 29.37
N ARG A 96 17.07 -17.08 29.44
CA ARG A 96 18.33 -16.34 29.56
C ARG A 96 18.91 -16.61 30.95
N LYS A 97 20.13 -17.14 31.01
CA LYS A 97 20.90 -17.23 32.27
C LYS A 97 21.17 -15.80 32.75
N GLN A 98 20.69 -15.48 33.94
CA GLN A 98 21.10 -14.30 34.70
C GLN A 98 22.50 -14.53 35.26
#